data_AF-A0A0L6VIA5-F1
#
_entry.id   AF-A0A0L6VIA5-F1
#
_cell.length_a   1.000
_cell.length_b   1.000
_cell.length_c   1.000
_cell.angle_alpha   90.00
_cell.angle_beta   90.00
_cell.angle_gamma   90.00
#
_symmetry.space_group_name_H-M   'P 1'
#
loop_
_entity.id
_entity.type
_entity.pdbx_description
1 polymer ?
#
loop_
_entity_poly.entity_id
_entity_poly.type
_entity_poly.pdbx_seq_one_letter_code
_entity_poly.pdbx_strand_id
1 'polypeptide(L)'
;PTAEFSYSNYNHVSTGISPFKANYRFNLSYGRVPSLEQCLPAVKEHLKILSQVQEELKECLKRSQESMKHQFDKHVRTNPDWKVGDE
;
A
#
# COMPACT_ATOMS: atom_id res chain seq x y z
N PRO A 1 18.33 14.30 27.23
CA PRO A 1 18.04 13.83 25.86
C PRO A 1 18.40 12.35 25.61
N THR A 2 19.54 11.86 26.11
CA THR A 2 20.02 10.49 25.84
C THR A 2 19.21 9.40 26.55
N ALA A 3 18.71 9.66 27.76
CA ALA A 3 17.95 8.67 28.54
C ALA A 3 16.58 8.32 27.91
N GLU A 4 15.82 9.34 27.50
CA GLU A 4 14.52 9.16 26.83
C GLU A 4 14.67 8.44 25.48
N PHE A 5 15.71 8.79 24.72
CA PHE A 5 16.04 8.12 23.47
C PHE A 5 16.38 6.64 23.68
N SER A 6 17.21 6.31 24.66
CA SER A 6 17.56 4.92 24.99
C SER A 6 16.34 4.13 25.47
N TYR A 7 15.51 4.72 26.33
CA TYR A 7 14.30 4.09 26.86
C TYR A 7 13.28 3.79 25.75
N SER A 8 13.06 4.74 24.83
CA SER A 8 12.09 4.57 23.74
C SER A 8 12.49 3.52 22.71
N ASN A 9 13.80 3.27 22.54
CA ASN A 9 14.33 2.37 21.51
C ASN A 9 14.76 0.99 22.02
N TYR A 10 14.89 0.80 23.33
CA TYR A 10 15.15 -0.52 23.91
C TYR A 10 13.90 -1.39 23.93
N ASN A 11 14.04 -2.70 23.72
CA ASN A 11 12.91 -3.62 23.77
C ASN A 11 12.39 -3.74 25.21
N HIS A 12 11.09 -3.52 25.39
CA HIS A 12 10.49 -3.68 26.70
C HIS A 12 10.31 -5.17 27.02
N VAL A 13 10.71 -5.58 28.22
CA VAL A 13 10.75 -7.00 28.64
C VAL A 13 9.41 -7.73 28.55
N SER A 14 8.28 -7.05 28.72
CA SER A 14 6.96 -7.68 28.67
C SER A 14 6.38 -7.82 27.25
N THR A 15 6.69 -6.89 26.34
CA THR A 15 6.13 -6.86 24.98
C THR A 15 7.09 -7.41 23.93
N GLY A 16 8.38 -7.55 24.28
CA GLY A 16 9.44 -7.96 23.37
C GLY A 16 9.75 -6.93 22.26
N ILE A 17 9.10 -5.77 22.28
CA ILE A 17 9.26 -4.70 21.30
C ILE A 17 9.49 -3.36 21.99
N SER A 18 10.22 -2.45 21.33
CA SER A 18 10.47 -1.12 21.89
C SER A 18 9.22 -0.25 21.85
N PRO A 19 9.05 0.70 22.81
CA PRO A 19 7.97 1.68 22.78
C PRO A 19 7.89 2.44 21.45
N PHE A 20 9.03 2.81 20.86
CA PHE A 20 9.09 3.43 19.53
C PHE A 20 8.47 2.55 18.46
N LYS A 21 8.85 1.27 18.40
CA LYS A 21 8.29 0.31 17.44
C LYS A 21 6.81 0.07 17.68
N ALA A 22 6.36 0.02 18.93
CA ALA A 22 4.96 -0.12 19.27
C ALA A 22 4.11 1.05 18.74
N ASN A 23 4.61 2.28 18.88
CA ASN A 23 3.92 3.48 18.44
C ASN A 23 3.95 3.67 16.91
N TYR A 24 5.10 3.47 16.28
CA TYR A 24 5.32 3.83 14.88
C TYR A 24 5.35 2.64 13.92
N ARG A 25 5.35 1.41 14.44
CA ARG A 25 5.31 0.15 13.69
C ARG A 25 6.54 -0.14 12.81
N PHE A 26 7.63 0.60 12.98
CA PHE A 26 8.92 0.30 12.36
C PHE A 26 10.07 0.39 13.38
N ASN A 27 11.19 -0.27 13.10
CA ASN A 27 12.38 -0.16 13.95
C ASN A 27 13.13 1.13 13.63
N LEU A 28 13.74 1.75 14.64
CA LEU A 28 14.63 2.88 14.42
C LEU A 28 15.82 2.45 13.54
N SER A 29 16.05 3.17 12.44
CA SER A 29 17.23 2.97 11.58
C SER A 29 18.36 3.87 12.07
N TYR A 30 19.45 3.26 12.52
CA TYR A 30 20.67 3.99 12.89
C TYR A 30 21.47 4.31 11.62
N GLY A 31 21.27 5.50 11.06
CA GLY A 31 21.99 5.95 9.87
C GLY A 31 21.26 7.07 9.12
N ARG A 32 21.95 7.70 8.16
CA ARG A 32 21.25 8.57 7.19
C ARG A 32 20.37 7.71 6.30
N VAL A 33 19.21 8.24 5.93
CA VAL A 33 18.43 7.70 4.81
C VAL A 33 19.34 7.71 3.58
N PRO A 34 19.62 6.56 2.95
CA PRO A 34 20.44 6.51 1.76
C PRO A 34 19.85 7.40 0.68
N SER A 35 20.68 8.22 0.02
CA SER A 35 20.20 8.97 -1.14
C SER A 35 19.92 8.01 -2.31
N LEU A 36 19.12 8.45 -3.28
CA LEU A 36 18.86 7.68 -4.51
C LEU A 36 20.16 7.29 -5.25
N GLU A 37 21.20 8.11 -5.12
CA GLU A 37 22.53 7.85 -5.70
C GLU A 37 23.26 6.70 -5.00
N GLN A 38 22.97 6.47 -3.71
CA GLN A 38 23.53 5.39 -2.90
C GLN A 38 22.73 4.09 -3.01
N CYS A 39 21.68 4.07 -3.84
CA CYS A 39 20.85 2.88 -4.00
C CYS A 39 21.62 1.76 -4.69
N LEU A 40 21.73 0.62 -4.00
CA LEU A 40 22.42 -0.57 -4.48
C LEU A 40 21.77 -1.07 -5.79
N PRO A 41 22.55 -1.57 -6.77
CA PRO A 41 22.01 -2.06 -8.04
C PRO A 41 20.89 -3.09 -7.87
N ALA A 42 21.05 -4.04 -6.94
CA ALA A 42 20.04 -5.04 -6.63
C ALA A 42 18.70 -4.43 -6.15
N VAL A 43 18.76 -3.35 -5.37
CA VAL A 43 17.54 -2.63 -4.92
C VAL A 43 16.88 -1.93 -6.09
N LYS A 44 17.65 -1.31 -7.00
CA LYS A 44 17.11 -0.69 -8.22
C LYS A 44 16.41 -1.71 -9.12
N GLU A 45 16.99 -2.90 -9.29
CA GLU A 45 16.39 -3.98 -10.06
C GLU A 45 15.09 -4.47 -9.42
N HIS A 46 15.09 -4.68 -8.10
CA HIS A 46 13.89 -5.09 -7.38
C HIS A 46 12.76 -4.05 -7.49
N LEU A 47 13.09 -2.76 -7.44
CA LEU A 47 12.11 -1.69 -7.64
C LEU A 47 11.49 -1.70 -9.05
N LYS A 48 12.27 -2.04 -10.08
CA LYS A 48 11.75 -2.19 -11.45
C LYS A 48 10.75 -3.35 -11.53
N ILE A 49 11.09 -4.49 -10.93
CA ILE A 49 10.20 -5.67 -10.90
C ILE A 49 8.90 -5.31 -10.17
N LEU A 50 9.00 -4.65 -9.01
CA LEU A 50 7.81 -4.19 -8.28
C LEU A 50 6.94 -3.25 -9.12
N SER A 51 7.55 -2.29 -9.82
CA SER A 51 6.81 -1.38 -10.70
C SER A 51 6.10 -2.12 -11.83
N GLN A 52 6.73 -3.13 -12.42
CA GLN A 52 6.13 -3.95 -13.46
C GLN A 52 4.92 -4.74 -12.92
N VAL A 53 5.10 -5.43 -11.80
CA VAL A 53 4.03 -6.21 -11.15
C VAL A 53 2.85 -5.31 -10.76
N GLN A 54 3.11 -4.08 -10.31
CA GLN A 54 2.05 -3.13 -9.99
C GLN A 54 1.23 -2.71 -11.22
N GLU A 55 1.88 -2.46 -12.36
CA GLU A 55 1.14 -2.09 -13.59
C GLU A 55 0.36 -3.29 -14.14
N GLU A 56 0.95 -4.48 -14.15
CA GLU A 56 0.24 -5.71 -14.54
C GLU A 56 -0.99 -5.95 -13.66
N LEU A 57 -0.85 -5.81 -12.34
CA LEU A 57 -1.94 -5.96 -11.38
C LEU A 57 -3.07 -4.94 -11.65
N LYS A 58 -2.71 -3.68 -11.91
CA LYS A 58 -3.67 -2.62 -12.22
C LYS A 58 -4.45 -2.92 -13.50
N GLU A 59 -3.78 -3.42 -14.55
CA GLU A 59 -4.46 -3.87 -15.76
C GLU A 59 -5.40 -5.05 -15.50
N CYS A 60 -4.96 -6.06 -14.74
CA CYS A 60 -5.78 -7.21 -14.38
C CYS A 60 -7.05 -6.78 -13.62
N LEU A 61 -6.92 -5.85 -12.66
CA LEU A 61 -8.05 -5.31 -11.91
C LEU A 61 -9.01 -4.56 -12.82
N LYS A 62 -8.49 -3.71 -13.73
CA LYS A 62 -9.32 -2.97 -14.69
C LYS A 62 -10.11 -3.92 -15.59
N ARG A 63 -9.46 -4.93 -16.18
CA ARG A 63 -10.12 -5.93 -17.03
C ARG A 63 -11.17 -6.72 -16.26
N SER A 64 -10.89 -7.05 -15.00
CA SER A 64 -11.85 -7.75 -14.13
C SER A 64 -13.09 -6.89 -13.89
N GLN A 65 -12.91 -5.60 -13.60
CA GLN A 65 -14.02 -4.66 -13.43
C GLN A 65 -14.86 -4.51 -14.70
N GLU A 66 -14.22 -4.40 -15.86
CA GLU A 66 -14.91 -4.31 -17.16
C GLU A 66 -15.72 -5.58 -17.47
N SER A 67 -15.13 -6.75 -17.19
CA SER A 67 -15.82 -8.03 -17.36
C SER A 67 -17.03 -8.15 -16.43
N MET A 68 -16.87 -7.78 -15.15
CA MET A 68 -17.96 -7.76 -14.18
C MET A 68 -19.09 -6.83 -14.62
N LYS A 69 -18.75 -5.61 -15.07
CA LYS A 69 -19.72 -4.65 -15.62
C LYS A 69 -20.45 -5.25 -16.82
N HIS A 70 -19.72 -5.82 -17.77
CA HIS A 70 -20.31 -6.40 -18.97
C HIS A 70 -21.31 -7.52 -18.66
N GLN A 71 -21.00 -8.40 -17.70
CA GLN A 71 -21.95 -9.44 -17.28
C GLN A 71 -23.17 -8.86 -16.55
N PHE A 72 -22.97 -7.83 -15.72
CA PHE A 72 -24.08 -7.13 -15.07
C PHE A 72 -25.01 -6.48 -16.09
N ASP A 73 -24.46 -5.74 -17.06
CA ASP A 73 -25.20 -5.02 -18.09
C ASP A 73 -26.04 -5.96 -18.99
N LYS A 74 -25.63 -7.24 -19.16
CA LYS A 74 -26.43 -8.25 -19.88
C LYS A 74 -27.73 -8.64 -19.16
N HIS A 75 -27.72 -8.62 -17.83
CA HIS A 75 -28.80 -9.15 -17.02
C HIS A 75 -29.67 -8.05 -16.40
N VAL A 76 -29.24 -6.80 -16.47
CA VAL A 76 -30.02 -5.66 -16.01
C VAL A 76 -31.07 -5.28 -17.05
N ARG A 77 -32.29 -4.95 -16.60
CA ARG A 77 -33.31 -4.36 -17.49
C ARG A 77 -32.85 -2.97 -17.91
N THR A 78 -33.14 -2.59 -19.15
CA THR A 78 -32.92 -1.22 -19.63
C THR A 78 -33.56 -0.24 -18.66
N ASN A 79 -32.80 0.78 -18.26
CA ASN A 79 -33.30 1.78 -17.34
C ASN A 79 -34.53 2.46 -17.97
N PRO A 80 -35.68 2.53 -17.28
CA PRO A 80 -36.84 3.23 -17.82
C PRO A 80 -36.48 4.68 -18.13
N ASP A 81 -37.05 5.23 -19.19
CA ASP A 81 -36.86 6.63 -19.56
C ASP A 81 -37.75 7.50 -18.66
N TRP A 82 -37.35 7.63 -17.40
CA TRP A 82 -38.08 8.39 -16.38
C TRP A 82 -38.15 9.87 -16.77
N LYS A 83 -39.37 10.39 -16.89
CA LYS A 83 -39.65 11.82 -17.02
C LYS A 83 -39.88 12.43 -15.64
N VAL A 84 -39.71 13.75 -15.56
CA VAL A 84 -39.98 14.50 -14.33
C VAL A 84 -41.45 14.32 -13.96
N GLY A 85 -41.72 13.62 -12.85
CA GLY A 85 -43.07 13.33 -12.35
C GLY A 85 -43.50 11.86 -12.43
N ASP A 86 -42.65 10.96 -12.94
CA ASP A 86 -42.92 9.52 -12.90
C ASP A 86 -42.64 8.96 -11.49
N GLU A 87 -43.61 8.21 -10.92
CA GLU A 87 -43.50 7.42 -9.66
C GLU A 87 -43.38 5.92 -9.95
#